data_AF-A0AAU8YT68-F1
#
_entry.id   AF-A0AAU8YT68-F1
#
_cell.length_a   1.000
_cell.length_b   1.000
_cell.length_c   1.000
_cell.angle_alpha   90.00
_cell.angle_beta   90.00
_cell.angle_gamma   90.00
#
_symmetry.space_group_name_H-M   'P 1'
#
loop_
_entity.id
_entity.type
_entity.pdbx_description
1 polymer ?
#
loop_
_entity_poly.entity_id
_entity_poly.type
_entity_poly.pdbx_seq_one_letter_code
_entity_poly.pdbx_strand_id
1 'polypeptide(L)' 'MEQISLMELENINGGVNWDAVGCSIAAGGGGYIGAKIGASVGTAGGPVGTVVGGIVGGAVGTIIYTAWD' A
#
# COMPACT_ATOMS: atom_id res chain seq x y z
N MET A 1 -30.58 -8.47 -1.85
CA MET A 1 -29.58 -7.94 -0.91
C MET A 1 -30.09 -6.59 -0.45
N GLU A 2 -30.24 -6.42 0.86
CA GLU A 2 -30.59 -5.12 1.43
C GLU A 2 -29.39 -4.19 1.31
N GLN A 3 -29.61 -2.97 0.79
CA GLN A 3 -28.54 -2.01 0.59
C GLN A 3 -28.34 -1.23 1.89
N ILE A 4 -27.11 -1.23 2.41
CA ILE A 4 -26.75 -0.52 3.64
C ILE A 4 -26.85 0.99 3.38
N SER A 5 -27.47 1.73 4.30
CA SER A 5 -27.56 3.18 4.19
C SER A 5 -26.21 3.86 4.47
N LEU A 6 -26.01 5.07 3.93
CA LEU A 6 -24.79 5.86 4.20
C LEU A 6 -24.59 6.14 5.70
N MET A 7 -25.69 6.31 6.45
CA MET A 7 -25.65 6.57 7.88
C MET A 7 -25.20 5.34 8.69
N GLU A 8 -25.65 4.15 8.28
CA GLU A 8 -25.16 2.89 8.86
C GLU A 8 -23.69 2.64 8.50
N LEU A 9 -23.29 2.95 7.27
CA LEU A 9 -21.88 2.91 6.85
C LEU A 9 -20.99 3.85 7.67
N GLU A 10 -21.41 5.08 7.95
CA GLU A 10 -20.67 6.00 8.84
C GLU A 10 -20.56 5.47 10.27
N ASN A 11 -21.65 4.91 10.82
CA ASN A 11 -21.64 4.29 12.15
C ASN A 11 -20.70 3.08 12.22
N ILE A 12 -20.63 2.28 11.15
CA ILE A 12 -19.73 1.12 11.04
C ILE A 12 -18.28 1.57 10.87
N ASN A 13 -18.03 2.55 10.01
CA ASN A 13 -16.68 3.02 9.71
C ASN A 13 -16.12 3.93 10.80
N GLY A 14 -16.96 4.50 11.66
CA GLY A 14 -16.55 5.37 12.76
C GLY A 14 -15.88 6.66 12.30
N GLY A 15 -16.23 7.16 11.11
CA GLY A 15 -15.58 8.32 10.48
C GLY A 15 -14.19 8.02 9.89
N VAL A 16 -13.76 6.76 9.86
CA VAL A 16 -12.49 6.35 9.25
C VAL A 16 -12.66 6.15 7.74
N ASN A 17 -11.76 6.76 6.97
CA ASN A 17 -11.62 6.41 5.55
C ASN A 17 -10.79 5.12 5.44
N TRP A 18 -11.47 3.98 5.44
CA TRP A 18 -10.83 2.66 5.34
C TRP A 18 -10.12 2.43 4.02
N ASP A 19 -10.52 3.14 2.97
CA ASP A 19 -9.85 3.08 1.68
C ASP A 19 -8.45 3.69 1.76
N ALA A 20 -8.33 4.86 2.39
CA ALA A 20 -7.04 5.49 2.67
C ALA A 20 -6.15 4.63 3.58
N VAL A 21 -6.74 3.90 4.55
CA VAL A 21 -6.01 2.96 5.41
C VAL A 21 -5.46 1.80 4.60
N GLY A 22 -6.30 1.17 3.76
CA GLY A 22 -5.89 0.07 2.89
C GLY A 22 -4.77 0.48 1.94
N CYS A 23 -4.93 1.63 1.29
CA CYS A 23 -3.92 2.20 0.39
C CYS A 23 -2.59 2.48 1.11
N SER A 24 -2.64 2.98 2.35
CA SER A 24 -1.44 3.23 3.17
C SER A 24 -0.71 1.94 3.56
N ILE A 25 -1.46 0.90 3.95
CA ILE A 25 -0.89 -0.42 4.27
C ILE A 25 -0.25 -1.04 3.03
N ALA A 26 -0.92 -0.96 1.88
CA ALA A 26 -0.41 -1.48 0.62
C ALA A 26 0.88 -0.76 0.19
N ALA A 27 0.91 0.57 0.29
CA ALA A 27 2.10 1.38 0.04
C ALA A 27 3.26 1.00 0.98
N GLY A 28 2.99 0.88 2.28
CA GLY A 28 4.00 0.55 3.27
C GLY A 28 4.56 -0.86 3.09
N GLY A 29 3.68 -1.85 2.91
CA GLY A 29 4.06 -3.26 2.70
C GLY A 29 4.84 -3.45 1.40
N GLY A 30 4.33 -2.87 0.30
CA GLY A 30 5.02 -2.88 -0.99
C GLY A 30 6.38 -2.21 -0.91
N GLY A 31 6.47 -1.04 -0.25
CA GLY A 31 7.73 -0.31 -0.09
C GLY A 31 8.76 -1.07 0.75
N TYR A 32 8.34 -1.72 1.83
CA TYR A 32 9.24 -2.56 2.63
C TYR A 32 9.79 -3.74 1.81
N ILE A 33 8.93 -4.46 1.09
CA ILE A 33 9.35 -5.59 0.25
C ILE A 33 10.27 -5.11 -0.87
N GLY A 34 9.89 -4.04 -1.57
CA GLY A 34 10.68 -3.47 -2.65
C GLY A 34 12.05 -2.99 -2.18
N ALA A 35 12.14 -2.37 -1.00
CA ALA A 35 13.41 -1.96 -0.40
C ALA A 35 14.32 -3.17 -0.07
N LYS A 36 13.75 -4.28 0.39
CA LYS A 36 14.50 -5.52 0.69
C LYS A 36 15.00 -6.19 -0.58
N ILE A 37 14.19 -6.21 -1.64
CA ILE A 37 14.60 -6.70 -2.97
C ILE A 37 15.69 -5.79 -3.55
N GLY A 38 15.50 -4.48 -3.50
CA GLY A 38 16.49 -3.51 -3.98
C GLY A 38 17.83 -3.59 -3.24
N ALA A 39 17.80 -3.90 -1.94
CA ALA A 39 19.00 -4.16 -1.13
C ALA A 39 19.68 -5.50 -1.48
N SER A 40 18.92 -6.54 -1.84
CA SER A 40 19.47 -7.87 -2.14
C SER A 40 20.16 -7.96 -3.51
N VAL A 41 19.79 -7.07 -4.45
CA VAL A 41 20.56 -6.82 -5.69
C VAL A 41 21.88 -6.07 -5.40
N GLY A 42 22.21 -5.88 -4.12
CA GLY A 42 23.28 -5.07 -3.54
C GLY A 42 24.74 -5.44 -3.80
N THR A 43 25.08 -6.21 -4.84
CA THR A 43 26.44 -6.11 -5.42
C THR A 43 26.55 -4.98 -6.44
N ALA A 44 25.42 -4.47 -6.98
CA ALA A 44 25.41 -3.37 -7.95
C ALA A 44 24.69 -2.08 -7.47
N GLY A 45 23.73 -2.18 -6.53
CA GLY A 45 22.81 -1.06 -6.21
C GLY A 45 23.06 -0.29 -4.91
N GLY A 46 23.67 -0.91 -3.88
CA GLY A 46 23.93 -0.26 -2.59
C GLY A 46 22.70 0.43 -1.96
N PRO A 47 22.88 1.54 -1.23
CA PRO A 47 21.79 2.33 -0.63
C PRO A 47 20.77 2.85 -1.64
N VAL A 48 21.21 3.09 -2.88
CA VAL A 48 20.33 3.56 -3.98
C VAL A 48 19.31 2.49 -4.34
N GLY A 49 19.73 1.22 -4.40
CA GLY A 49 18.84 0.08 -4.63
C GLY A 49 17.72 -0.01 -3.58
N THR A 50 18.05 0.21 -2.31
CA THR A 50 17.06 0.24 -1.22
C THR A 50 16.05 1.36 -1.40
N VAL A 51 16.49 2.58 -1.74
CA VAL A 51 15.59 3.73 -1.94
C VAL A 51 14.69 3.53 -3.15
N VAL A 52 15.27 3.19 -4.31
CA VAL A 52 14.51 2.99 -5.55
C VAL A 52 13.54 1.82 -5.40
N GLY A 53 14.02 0.70 -4.83
CA GLY A 53 13.18 -0.45 -4.54
C GLY A 53 12.02 -0.10 -3.61
N GLY A 54 12.26 0.72 -2.58
CA GLY A 54 11.20 1.18 -1.68
C GLY A 54 10.14 2.04 -2.36
N ILE A 55 10.56 2.99 -3.21
CA ILE A 55 9.63 3.85 -3.96
C ILE A 55 8.79 3.01 -4.93
N VAL A 56 9.45 2.17 -5.75
CA VAL A 56 8.77 1.34 -6.75
C VAL A 56 7.85 0.33 -6.07
N GLY A 57 8.33 -0.35 -5.02
CA GLY A 57 7.53 -1.29 -4.26
C GLY A 57 6.29 -0.64 -3.65
N GLY A 58 6.42 0.57 -3.10
CA GLY A 58 5.29 1.32 -2.56
C GLY A 58 4.26 1.67 -3.63
N ALA A 59 4.71 2.19 -4.78
CA ALA A 59 3.83 2.50 -5.91
C ALA A 59 3.11 1.25 -6.46
N VAL A 60 3.82 0.12 -6.57
CA VAL A 60 3.23 -1.16 -6.99
C VAL A 60 2.19 -1.63 -5.98
N GLY A 61 2.49 -1.52 -4.68
CA GLY A 61 1.53 -1.83 -3.61
C GLY A 61 0.24 -1.04 -3.75
N THR A 62 0.34 0.28 -3.96
CA THR A 62 -0.85 1.13 -4.17
C THR A 62 -1.62 0.75 -5.43
N ILE A 63 -0.93 0.46 -6.54
CA ILE A 63 -1.57 0.06 -7.80
C ILE A 63 -2.35 -1.24 -7.63
N ILE A 64 -1.76 -2.24 -6.97
CA ILE A 64 -2.42 -3.52 -6.72
C ILE A 64 -3.66 -3.32 -5.85
N TYR A 65 -3.55 -2.51 -4.79
CA TYR A 65 -4.69 -2.20 -3.93
C TYR A 65 -5.83 -1.57 -4.73
N THR A 66 -5.56 -0.53 -5.53
CA THR A 66 -6.58 0.14 -6.35
C THR A 66 -7.15 -0.72 -7.48
N ALA A 67 -6.49 -1.81 -7.86
CA ALA A 67 -6.98 -2.72 -8.88
C ALA A 67 -7.92 -3.80 -8.30
N TRP A 68 -7.96 -3.95 -6.98
CA TRP A 68 -8.74 -4.97 -6.26
C TRP A 68 -9.79 -4.38 -5.31
N ASP A 69 -9.73 -3.06 -5.08
CA ASP A 69 -10.81 -2.27 -4.47
C ASP A 69 -11.99 -2.12 -5.44
#